data_AF-A0A7C2XBP6-F1
#
_entry.id   AF-A0A7C2XBP6-F1
#
_cell.length_a   1.000
_cell.length_b   1.000
_cell.length_c   1.000
_cell.angle_alpha   90.00
_cell.angle_beta   90.00
_cell.angle_gamma   90.00
#
_symmetry.space_group_name_H-M   'P 1'
#
loop_
_entity.id
_entity.type
_entity.pdbx_description
1 polymer ?
#
loop_
_entity_poly.entity_id
_entity_poly.type
_entity_poly.pdbx_seq_one_letter_code
_entity_poly.pdbx_strand_id
1 'polypeptide(L)'
;MSGKDQSVVSKEALVTTKPGKQIIKQGLFKSKGYKLFKKYKEETEIEFPNFAKRFTVDLLEEIKADSAPNSTQNAFAEEVGSTEIILKASEIDPIKSKLEHLDVLQDRVLRILNSNFVKMTFPVFNALYDAAAEYYGNRDEQMRMDLVDGHIIAIDLSEPMDRIVDKDEDLEYLDDYKLMNPYILKIARDKIAKGGEEVLKNFEKGFKDAQDGQYIDMKLKQKPTSITEEEMNQCYKKYRSVMGTAGRNMALGKNPLGEIFYLGMARAAEGVGCGNEIEDSIKNGYLKIPSWPLYYSLLANDVKKGLELTLEKANLYLKDARLAIELLPENFSYCEFLDFLFLTVEHYNQYWYNQLAKANMWDKFTENLPK
;
A
#
# COMPACT_ATOMS: atom_id res chain seq x y z
N MET A 1 -1.25 -11.72 6.84
CA MET A 1 -2.59 -11.12 6.82
C MET A 1 -2.92 -10.64 8.22
N SER A 2 -2.50 -9.42 8.54
CA SER A 2 -2.97 -8.59 9.65
C SER A 2 -3.69 -7.42 8.98
N GLY A 3 -4.99 -7.54 8.75
CA GLY A 3 -5.82 -6.46 8.23
C GLY A 3 -6.58 -5.75 9.36
N LYS A 4 -7.17 -4.59 9.08
CA LYS A 4 -8.28 -3.99 9.84
C LYS A 4 -9.39 -5.01 10.03
N ASP A 5 -9.76 -5.73 8.97
CA ASP A 5 -10.73 -6.82 9.05
C ASP A 5 -10.04 -8.16 9.30
N GLN A 6 -10.19 -8.69 10.51
CA GLN A 6 -9.71 -10.01 10.88
C GLN A 6 -10.64 -11.14 10.40
N SER A 7 -11.84 -10.82 9.90
CA SER A 7 -12.82 -11.81 9.43
C SER A 7 -12.30 -12.59 8.22
N VAL A 8 -11.57 -11.93 7.31
CA VAL A 8 -11.02 -12.56 6.09
C VAL A 8 -9.99 -13.64 6.41
N VAL A 9 -9.33 -13.59 7.58
CA VAL A 9 -8.34 -14.60 8.00
C VAL A 9 -8.89 -15.64 8.96
N SER A 10 -10.19 -15.55 9.29
CA SER A 10 -10.85 -16.53 10.14
C SER A 10 -10.81 -17.92 9.51
N LYS A 11 -10.91 -18.96 10.35
CA LYS A 11 -10.98 -20.34 9.86
C LYS A 11 -12.18 -20.52 8.93
N GLU A 12 -13.29 -19.89 9.28
CA GLU A 12 -14.55 -19.87 8.55
C GLU A 12 -14.37 -19.22 7.17
N ALA A 13 -13.65 -18.11 7.06
CA ALA A 13 -13.33 -17.47 5.79
C ALA A 13 -12.38 -18.32 4.93
N LEU A 14 -11.31 -18.85 5.51
CA LEU A 14 -10.30 -19.64 4.80
C LEU A 14 -10.91 -20.88 4.12
N VAL A 15 -11.88 -21.56 4.75
CA VAL A 15 -12.52 -22.73 4.15
C VAL A 15 -13.43 -22.41 2.96
N THR A 16 -13.78 -21.13 2.73
CA THR A 16 -14.66 -20.73 1.60
C THR A 16 -13.94 -20.62 0.25
N THR A 17 -12.62 -20.63 0.23
CA THR A 17 -11.83 -20.40 -1.00
C THR A 17 -10.83 -21.54 -1.22
N LYS A 18 -10.40 -21.74 -2.48
CA LYS A 18 -9.37 -22.75 -2.77
C LYS A 18 -8.00 -22.35 -2.18
N PRO A 19 -7.51 -21.10 -2.32
CA PRO A 19 -6.27 -20.67 -1.69
C PRO A 19 -6.35 -20.70 -0.15
N GLY A 20 -7.49 -20.34 0.45
CA GLY A 20 -7.66 -20.40 1.90
C GLY A 20 -7.57 -21.82 2.47
N LYS A 21 -8.12 -22.83 1.77
CA LYS A 21 -7.89 -24.24 2.13
C LYS A 21 -6.42 -24.65 2.01
N GLN A 22 -5.70 -24.12 1.03
CA GLN A 22 -4.25 -24.36 0.90
C GLN A 22 -3.46 -23.69 2.03
N ILE A 23 -3.83 -22.47 2.43
CA ILE A 23 -3.25 -21.79 3.60
C ILE A 23 -3.43 -22.63 4.86
N ILE A 24 -4.64 -23.15 5.12
CA ILE A 24 -4.91 -24.07 6.25
C ILE A 24 -3.99 -25.29 6.16
N LYS A 25 -3.88 -25.91 4.97
CA LYS A 25 -3.02 -27.07 4.75
C LYS A 25 -1.56 -26.76 5.09
N GLN A 26 -1.02 -25.65 4.57
CA GLN A 26 0.35 -25.21 4.85
C GLN A 26 0.59 -24.92 6.34
N GLY A 27 -0.40 -24.35 7.03
CA GLY A 27 -0.36 -24.14 8.48
C GLY A 27 -0.33 -25.45 9.27
N LEU A 28 -1.19 -26.41 8.92
CA LEU A 28 -1.25 -27.73 9.56
C LEU A 28 0.06 -28.51 9.40
N PHE A 29 0.65 -28.48 8.22
CA PHE A 29 1.94 -29.15 7.95
C PHE A 29 3.16 -28.33 8.37
N LYS A 30 2.97 -27.09 8.84
CA LYS A 30 4.04 -26.15 9.18
C LYS A 30 5.09 -26.06 8.06
N SER A 31 4.63 -25.78 6.83
CA SER A 31 5.52 -25.58 5.67
C SER A 31 6.58 -24.51 5.96
N LYS A 32 7.70 -24.51 5.22
CA LYS A 32 8.76 -23.51 5.44
C LYS A 32 8.22 -22.10 5.20
N GLY A 33 7.45 -21.92 4.13
CA GLY A 33 6.75 -20.66 3.84
C GLY A 33 5.85 -20.19 4.98
N TYR A 34 5.01 -21.08 5.55
CA TYR A 34 4.15 -20.74 6.68
C TYR A 34 4.94 -20.40 7.96
N LYS A 35 6.04 -21.10 8.23
CA LYS A 35 6.90 -20.80 9.39
C LYS A 35 7.51 -19.41 9.30
N LEU A 36 8.03 -19.02 8.13
CA LEU A 36 8.54 -17.68 7.89
C LEU A 36 7.43 -16.64 7.98
N PHE A 37 6.27 -16.90 7.40
CA PHE A 37 5.10 -16.04 7.55
C PHE A 37 4.74 -15.81 9.02
N LYS A 38 4.70 -16.88 9.82
CA LYS A 38 4.41 -16.79 11.25
C LYS A 38 5.46 -15.98 12.00
N LYS A 39 6.76 -16.21 11.73
CA LYS A 39 7.88 -15.44 12.29
C LYS A 39 7.68 -13.94 12.08
N TYR A 40 7.54 -13.48 10.84
CA TYR A 40 7.43 -12.05 10.55
C TYR A 40 6.11 -11.44 11.04
N LYS A 41 5.02 -12.21 11.10
CA LYS A 41 3.77 -11.77 11.73
C LYS A 41 3.99 -11.48 13.22
N GLU A 42 4.59 -12.42 13.96
CA GLU A 42 4.86 -12.28 15.39
C GLU A 42 5.86 -11.15 15.69
N GLU A 43 6.92 -11.03 14.89
CA GLU A 43 7.87 -9.91 15.00
C GLU A 43 7.18 -8.56 14.77
N THR A 44 6.29 -8.47 13.77
CA THR A 44 5.53 -7.23 13.49
C THR A 44 4.61 -6.86 14.64
N GLU A 45 3.91 -7.83 15.25
CA GLU A 45 3.02 -7.58 16.39
C GLU A 45 3.77 -6.94 17.58
N ILE A 46 5.06 -7.25 17.74
CA ILE A 46 5.93 -6.69 18.78
C ILE A 46 6.52 -5.34 18.35
N GLU A 47 7.00 -5.23 17.11
CA GLU A 47 7.75 -4.06 16.65
C GLU A 47 6.89 -2.90 16.14
N PHE A 48 5.66 -3.16 15.70
CA PHE A 48 4.80 -2.11 15.15
C PHE A 48 4.49 -0.97 16.15
N PRO A 49 4.21 -1.23 17.44
CA PRO A 49 4.10 -0.17 18.45
C PRO A 49 5.39 0.65 18.64
N ASN A 50 6.55 0.01 18.54
CA ASN A 50 7.85 0.70 18.64
C ASN A 50 8.07 1.61 17.43
N PHE A 51 7.75 1.13 16.23
CA PHE A 51 7.77 1.92 15.01
C PHE A 51 6.86 3.15 15.11
N ALA A 52 5.60 2.97 15.52
CA ALA A 52 4.66 4.09 15.68
C ALA A 52 5.19 5.16 16.66
N LYS A 53 5.85 4.73 17.75
CA LYS A 53 6.48 5.64 18.70
C LYS A 53 7.65 6.39 18.08
N ARG A 54 8.56 5.71 17.36
CA ARG A 54 9.69 6.35 16.66
C ARG A 54 9.18 7.38 15.64
N PHE A 55 8.22 6.99 14.81
CA PHE A 55 7.63 7.89 13.82
C PHE A 55 7.00 9.13 14.45
N THR A 56 6.27 8.97 15.56
CA THR A 56 5.69 10.11 16.29
C THR A 56 6.76 11.06 16.82
N VAL A 57 7.85 10.53 17.37
CA VAL A 57 8.96 11.35 17.91
C VAL A 57 9.68 12.08 16.78
N ASP A 58 10.05 11.37 15.71
CA ASP A 58 10.71 11.96 14.54
C ASP A 58 9.86 13.10 13.96
N LEU A 59 8.53 12.89 13.85
CA LEU A 59 7.61 13.90 13.35
C LEU A 59 7.48 15.12 14.27
N LEU A 60 7.48 14.90 15.58
CA LEU A 60 7.46 16.00 16.56
C LEU A 60 8.73 16.85 16.48
N GLU A 61 9.88 16.22 16.29
CA GLU A 61 11.17 16.89 16.15
C GLU A 61 11.21 17.76 14.90
N GLU A 62 10.75 17.24 13.76
CA GLU A 62 10.67 18.00 12.49
C GLU A 62 9.74 19.21 12.58
N ILE A 63 8.54 19.03 13.15
CA ILE A 63 7.57 20.12 13.33
C ILE A 63 8.16 21.24 14.20
N LYS A 64 8.82 20.88 15.31
CA LYS A 64 9.45 21.85 16.23
C LYS A 64 10.65 22.55 15.61
N ALA A 65 11.45 21.85 14.83
CA ALA A 65 12.64 22.38 14.19
C ALA A 65 12.33 23.38 13.07
N ASP A 66 11.15 23.29 12.44
CA ASP A 66 10.80 24.17 11.32
C ASP A 66 10.45 25.59 11.76
N SER A 67 11.37 26.52 11.51
CA SER A 67 11.19 27.96 11.75
C SER A 67 10.36 28.69 10.69
N ALA A 68 10.09 28.07 9.54
CA ALA A 68 9.39 28.67 8.40
C ALA A 68 8.33 27.73 7.79
N PRO A 69 7.34 27.27 8.59
CA PRO A 69 6.36 26.25 8.15
C PRO A 69 5.54 26.66 6.93
N ASN A 70 5.30 27.96 6.72
CA ASN A 70 4.65 28.45 5.50
C ASN A 70 5.51 28.21 4.24
N SER A 71 6.82 28.39 4.32
CA SER A 71 7.72 28.11 3.21
C SER A 71 7.78 26.62 2.92
N THR A 72 7.85 25.79 3.96
CA THR A 72 7.84 24.32 3.85
C THR A 72 6.55 23.81 3.18
N GLN A 73 5.38 24.31 3.60
CA GLN A 73 4.10 23.99 2.99
C GLN A 73 4.09 24.37 1.50
N ASN A 74 4.52 25.59 1.15
CA ASN A 74 4.52 26.04 -0.25
C ASN A 74 5.46 25.22 -1.14
N ALA A 75 6.65 24.87 -0.63
CA ALA A 75 7.59 24.01 -1.36
C ALA A 75 7.01 22.61 -1.61
N PHE A 76 6.32 22.05 -0.61
CA PHE A 76 5.64 20.77 -0.75
C PHE A 76 4.49 20.85 -1.77
N ALA A 77 3.66 21.90 -1.73
CA ALA A 77 2.59 22.13 -2.70
C ALA A 77 3.10 22.27 -4.14
N GLU A 78 4.27 22.89 -4.32
CA GLU A 78 4.94 22.97 -5.63
C GLU A 78 5.41 21.60 -6.09
N GLU A 79 6.07 20.84 -5.21
CA GLU A 79 6.57 19.50 -5.51
C GLU A 79 5.46 18.51 -5.90
N VAL A 80 4.35 18.53 -5.18
CA VAL A 80 3.20 17.63 -5.44
C VAL A 80 2.24 18.17 -6.50
N GLY A 81 2.38 19.43 -6.91
CA GLY A 81 1.50 20.10 -7.85
C GLY A 81 0.07 20.36 -7.35
N SER A 82 -0.15 20.49 -6.03
CA SER A 82 -1.48 20.76 -5.46
C SER A 82 -1.43 21.70 -4.26
N THR A 83 -2.26 22.73 -4.28
CA THR A 83 -2.44 23.66 -3.15
C THR A 83 -3.57 23.23 -2.20
N GLU A 84 -4.37 22.21 -2.55
CA GLU A 84 -5.45 21.71 -1.70
C GLU A 84 -4.91 20.99 -0.45
N ILE A 85 -3.67 20.49 -0.56
CA ILE A 85 -3.03 19.70 0.49
C ILE A 85 -2.21 20.52 1.49
N ILE A 86 -2.31 21.85 1.42
CA ILE A 86 -1.63 22.77 2.35
C ILE A 86 -2.60 23.67 3.10
N LEU A 87 -2.14 24.16 4.24
CA LEU A 87 -2.88 25.14 5.05
C LEU A 87 -2.77 26.56 4.47
N LYS A 88 -3.75 27.40 4.76
CA LYS A 88 -3.56 28.85 4.59
C LYS A 88 -2.57 29.35 5.64
N ALA A 89 -1.81 30.39 5.30
CA ALA A 89 -0.83 30.98 6.22
C ALA A 89 -1.39 31.29 7.62
N SER A 90 -2.64 31.79 7.72
CA SER A 90 -3.31 32.09 8.98
C SER A 90 -3.67 30.86 9.84
N GLU A 91 -3.73 29.69 9.23
CA GLU A 91 -4.11 28.42 9.87
C GLU A 91 -2.88 27.66 10.40
N ILE A 92 -1.67 28.02 9.96
CA ILE A 92 -0.43 27.28 10.28
C ILE A 92 -0.08 27.32 11.76
N ASP A 93 0.08 28.50 12.37
CA ASP A 93 0.54 28.61 13.76
C ASP A 93 -0.41 27.93 14.77
N PRO A 94 -1.74 28.07 14.66
CA PRO A 94 -2.67 27.36 15.53
C PRO A 94 -2.55 25.83 15.41
N ILE A 95 -2.47 25.30 14.19
CA ILE A 95 -2.37 23.85 13.96
C ILE A 95 -1.01 23.32 14.37
N LYS A 96 0.07 24.05 14.11
CA LYS A 96 1.43 23.72 14.57
C LYS A 96 1.48 23.62 16.10
N SER A 97 0.99 24.64 16.80
CA SER A 97 0.97 24.66 18.27
C SER A 97 0.20 23.46 18.84
N LYS A 98 -0.91 23.08 18.19
CA LYS A 98 -1.69 21.88 18.55
C LYS A 98 -0.88 20.59 18.34
N LEU A 99 -0.18 20.45 17.22
CA LEU A 99 0.59 19.24 16.86
C LEU A 99 1.93 19.12 17.58
N GLU A 100 2.40 20.16 18.27
CA GLU A 100 3.54 20.08 19.18
C GLU A 100 3.24 19.33 20.49
N HIS A 101 1.97 19.03 20.75
CA HIS A 101 1.53 18.15 21.83
C HIS A 101 1.67 16.67 21.41
N LEU A 102 2.53 15.94 22.12
CA LEU A 102 2.92 14.57 21.76
C LEU A 102 1.70 13.62 21.68
N ASP A 103 0.76 13.73 22.60
CA ASP A 103 -0.46 12.91 22.64
C ASP A 103 -1.37 13.18 21.44
N VAL A 104 -1.51 14.43 21.03
CA VAL A 104 -2.28 14.82 19.84
C VAL A 104 -1.62 14.27 18.59
N LEU A 105 -0.30 14.46 18.45
CA LEU A 105 0.44 13.96 17.30
C LEU A 105 0.42 12.43 17.23
N GLN A 106 0.57 11.76 18.36
CA GLN A 106 0.52 10.30 18.46
C GLN A 106 -0.84 9.75 18.00
N ASP A 107 -1.95 10.39 18.38
CA ASP A 107 -3.27 10.01 17.89
C ASP A 107 -3.35 10.09 16.36
N ARG A 108 -2.85 11.19 15.75
CA ARG A 108 -2.82 11.32 14.29
C ARG A 108 -1.98 10.26 13.62
N VAL A 109 -0.77 10.02 14.13
CA VAL A 109 0.12 8.97 13.62
C VAL A 109 -0.56 7.59 13.69
N LEU A 110 -1.22 7.24 14.79
CA LEU A 110 -1.89 5.95 14.93
C LEU A 110 -3.09 5.80 13.98
N ARG A 111 -3.79 6.89 13.65
CA ARG A 111 -4.90 6.87 12.66
C ARG A 111 -4.42 6.65 11.24
N ILE A 112 -3.31 7.28 10.86
CA ILE A 112 -2.67 7.12 9.56
C ILE A 112 -2.16 5.66 9.45
N LEU A 113 -1.37 5.21 10.43
CA LEU A 113 -0.83 3.85 10.52
C LEU A 113 -1.87 2.74 10.63
N ASN A 114 -3.10 3.07 11.00
CA ASN A 114 -4.21 2.15 10.91
C ASN A 114 -4.64 2.02 9.45
N SER A 115 -3.83 1.36 8.63
CA SER A 115 -4.10 1.03 7.24
C SER A 115 -3.88 -0.46 7.00
N ASN A 116 -4.75 -1.08 6.18
CA ASN A 116 -4.56 -2.46 5.72
C ASN A 116 -3.20 -2.60 5.02
N PHE A 117 -2.85 -1.61 4.21
CA PHE A 117 -1.67 -1.64 3.38
C PHE A 117 -0.41 -1.64 4.23
N VAL A 118 -0.30 -0.71 5.19
CA VAL A 118 0.82 -0.63 6.17
C VAL A 118 0.96 -1.92 6.98
N LYS A 119 -0.13 -2.42 7.57
CA LYS A 119 -0.09 -3.62 8.42
C LYS A 119 0.27 -4.89 7.65
N MET A 120 0.01 -4.93 6.34
CA MET A 120 0.38 -6.04 5.49
C MET A 120 1.80 -5.92 4.92
N THR A 121 2.30 -4.71 4.65
CA THR A 121 3.62 -4.49 4.05
C THR A 121 4.75 -4.55 5.06
N PHE A 122 4.54 -4.09 6.29
CA PHE A 122 5.56 -4.10 7.34
C PHE A 122 6.27 -5.46 7.52
N PRO A 123 5.56 -6.61 7.68
CA PRO A 123 6.21 -7.91 7.77
C PRO A 123 6.91 -8.33 6.47
N VAL A 124 6.38 -7.92 5.32
CA VAL A 124 6.92 -8.29 4.00
C VAL A 124 8.24 -7.58 3.75
N PHE A 125 8.35 -6.29 4.08
CA PHE A 125 9.59 -5.54 3.91
C PHE A 125 10.72 -6.05 4.81
N ASN A 126 10.41 -6.35 6.08
CA ASN A 126 11.38 -7.02 6.96
C ASN A 126 11.86 -8.34 6.36
N ALA A 127 10.94 -9.17 5.83
CA ALA A 127 11.29 -10.44 5.23
C ALA A 127 12.12 -10.31 3.94
N LEU A 128 11.78 -9.37 3.07
CA LEU A 128 12.54 -9.11 1.84
C LEU A 128 13.95 -8.60 2.15
N TYR A 129 14.08 -7.69 3.12
CA TYR A 129 15.39 -7.20 3.55
C TYR A 129 16.22 -8.34 4.14
N ASP A 130 15.66 -9.11 5.08
CA ASP A 130 16.35 -10.26 5.69
C ASP A 130 16.80 -11.27 4.62
N ALA A 131 15.95 -11.53 3.62
CA ALA A 131 16.26 -12.44 2.52
C ALA A 131 17.39 -11.93 1.62
N ALA A 132 17.39 -10.64 1.28
CA ALA A 132 18.47 -10.03 0.51
C ALA A 132 19.77 -9.97 1.30
N ALA A 133 19.69 -9.62 2.59
CA ALA A 133 20.83 -9.56 3.49
C ALA A 133 21.48 -10.93 3.69
N GLU A 134 20.68 -11.99 3.80
CA GLU A 134 21.16 -13.38 3.84
C GLU A 134 21.87 -13.76 2.54
N TYR A 135 21.28 -13.43 1.40
CA TYR A 135 21.86 -13.76 0.09
C TYR A 135 23.18 -13.02 -0.20
N TYR A 136 23.25 -11.73 0.11
CA TYR A 136 24.45 -10.90 -0.13
C TYR A 136 25.45 -10.92 1.02
N GLY A 137 25.12 -11.54 2.17
CA GLY A 137 26.00 -11.63 3.33
C GLY A 137 26.25 -10.29 4.05
N ASN A 138 25.25 -9.39 4.06
CA ASN A 138 25.41 -8.00 4.55
C ASN A 138 24.30 -7.59 5.53
N ARG A 139 24.02 -8.43 6.54
CA ARG A 139 23.01 -8.16 7.57
C ARG A 139 23.36 -6.94 8.42
N ASP A 140 22.47 -5.96 8.41
CA ASP A 140 22.54 -4.74 9.23
C ASP A 140 21.14 -4.42 9.77
N GLU A 141 20.97 -4.56 11.09
CA GLU A 141 19.68 -4.36 11.74
C GLU A 141 19.23 -2.89 11.75
N GLN A 142 20.18 -1.95 11.84
CA GLN A 142 19.86 -0.52 11.82
C GLN A 142 19.43 -0.11 10.41
N MET A 143 20.16 -0.57 9.39
CA MET A 143 19.78 -0.35 7.99
C MET A 143 18.42 -0.95 7.65
N ARG A 144 18.14 -2.17 8.15
CA ARG A 144 16.83 -2.79 8.01
C ARG A 144 15.73 -1.89 8.58
N MET A 145 15.91 -1.43 9.82
CA MET A 145 14.94 -0.57 10.49
C MET A 145 14.75 0.74 9.73
N ASP A 146 15.82 1.42 9.34
CA ASP A 146 15.74 2.70 8.63
C ASP A 146 15.01 2.55 7.29
N LEU A 147 15.34 1.53 6.49
CA LEU A 147 14.69 1.32 5.19
C LEU A 147 13.24 0.89 5.30
N VAL A 148 12.94 -0.04 6.22
CA VAL A 148 11.56 -0.49 6.43
C VAL A 148 10.72 0.67 6.96
N ASP A 149 11.16 1.35 8.02
CA ASP A 149 10.43 2.49 8.60
C ASP A 149 10.24 3.58 7.53
N GLY A 150 11.29 3.94 6.78
CA GLY A 150 11.22 4.97 5.74
C GLY A 150 10.22 4.63 4.63
N HIS A 151 10.22 3.40 4.12
CA HIS A 151 9.26 3.00 3.08
C HIS A 151 7.84 2.83 3.62
N ILE A 152 7.66 2.41 4.87
CA ILE A 152 6.35 2.35 5.50
C ILE A 152 5.78 3.76 5.69
N ILE A 153 6.57 4.71 6.17
CA ILE A 153 6.17 6.13 6.30
C ILE A 153 5.80 6.71 4.92
N ALA A 154 6.59 6.43 3.88
CA ALA A 154 6.29 6.90 2.53
C ALA A 154 4.98 6.32 1.97
N ILE A 155 4.72 5.04 2.23
CA ILE A 155 3.46 4.40 1.87
C ILE A 155 2.31 5.04 2.62
N ASP A 156 2.49 5.26 3.92
CA ASP A 156 1.47 5.79 4.80
C ASP A 156 1.11 7.24 4.46
N LEU A 157 2.01 8.02 3.84
CA LEU A 157 1.75 9.37 3.32
C LEU A 157 0.60 9.41 2.29
N SER A 158 0.32 8.32 1.56
CA SER A 158 -0.80 8.33 0.62
C SER A 158 -2.15 8.44 1.32
N GLU A 159 -2.27 7.89 2.53
CA GLU A 159 -3.51 7.88 3.31
C GLU A 159 -4.00 9.30 3.71
N PRO A 160 -3.20 10.16 4.38
CA PRO A 160 -3.62 11.52 4.71
C PRO A 160 -3.83 12.38 3.46
N MET A 161 -3.06 12.15 2.39
CA MET A 161 -3.28 12.84 1.11
C MET A 161 -4.62 12.45 0.47
N ASP A 162 -4.94 11.15 0.43
CA ASP A 162 -6.22 10.66 -0.09
C ASP A 162 -7.39 11.19 0.76
N ARG A 163 -7.30 11.18 2.10
CA ARG A 163 -8.34 11.74 2.98
C ARG A 163 -8.60 13.23 2.75
N ILE A 164 -7.55 14.03 2.49
CA ILE A 164 -7.70 15.46 2.18
C ILE A 164 -8.43 15.67 0.86
N VAL A 165 -8.09 14.87 -0.16
CA VAL A 165 -8.64 15.00 -1.52
C VAL A 165 -10.05 14.44 -1.61
N ASP A 166 -10.27 13.21 -1.12
CA ASP A 166 -11.53 12.49 -1.23
C ASP A 166 -12.55 12.88 -0.14
N LYS A 167 -12.09 13.42 1.01
CA LYS A 167 -12.93 13.87 2.15
C LYS A 167 -13.90 12.79 2.62
N ASP A 168 -13.37 11.59 2.85
CA ASP A 168 -14.15 10.39 3.19
C ASP A 168 -13.97 9.93 4.66
N GLU A 169 -12.82 10.18 5.27
CA GLU A 169 -12.49 9.82 6.66
C GLU A 169 -11.79 10.97 7.42
N ASP A 170 -11.92 11.00 8.75
CA ASP A 170 -11.18 11.92 9.65
C ASP A 170 -11.32 13.42 9.26
N LEU A 171 -12.53 13.84 8.89
CA LEU A 171 -12.84 15.19 8.38
C LEU A 171 -12.42 16.33 9.33
N GLU A 172 -12.50 16.09 10.64
CA GLU A 172 -12.09 17.04 11.67
C GLU A 172 -10.55 17.18 11.81
N TYR A 173 -9.77 16.33 11.15
CA TYR A 173 -8.31 16.26 11.27
C TYR A 173 -7.58 16.60 9.96
N LEU A 174 -8.30 16.97 8.89
CA LEU A 174 -7.69 17.27 7.58
C LEU A 174 -6.62 18.37 7.67
N ASP A 175 -6.83 19.39 8.50
CA ASP A 175 -5.85 20.47 8.67
C ASP A 175 -4.60 20.00 9.42
N ASP A 176 -4.74 19.05 10.35
CA ASP A 176 -3.59 18.43 11.01
C ASP A 176 -2.75 17.66 9.97
N TYR A 177 -3.40 16.88 9.10
CA TYR A 177 -2.74 16.13 8.02
C TYR A 177 -2.03 17.03 7.01
N LYS A 178 -2.66 18.14 6.60
CA LYS A 178 -2.02 19.13 5.72
C LYS A 178 -0.71 19.65 6.33
N LEU A 179 -0.69 19.97 7.62
CA LEU A 179 0.54 20.40 8.29
C LEU A 179 1.60 19.29 8.29
N MET A 180 1.20 18.05 8.58
CA MET A 180 2.11 16.92 8.76
C MET A 180 2.77 16.45 7.46
N ASN A 181 2.07 16.48 6.32
CA ASN A 181 2.50 15.85 5.07
C ASN A 181 3.94 16.18 4.60
N PRO A 182 4.39 17.46 4.57
CA PRO A 182 5.77 17.78 4.19
C PRO A 182 6.82 17.09 5.08
N TYR A 183 6.56 17.05 6.39
CA TYR A 183 7.48 16.46 7.36
C TYR A 183 7.48 14.93 7.28
N ILE A 184 6.31 14.31 7.06
CA ILE A 184 6.21 12.86 6.81
C ILE A 184 7.07 12.47 5.60
N LEU A 185 6.95 13.21 4.48
CA LEU A 185 7.75 12.94 3.29
C LEU A 185 9.26 13.13 3.56
N LYS A 186 9.62 14.19 4.29
CA LYS A 186 11.02 14.44 4.69
C LYS A 186 11.59 13.28 5.52
N ILE A 187 10.87 12.80 6.53
CA ILE A 187 11.33 11.69 7.38
C ILE A 187 11.51 10.41 6.57
N ALA A 188 10.56 10.11 5.67
CA ALA A 188 10.69 8.97 4.76
C ALA A 188 11.97 9.06 3.92
N ARG A 189 12.24 10.22 3.31
CA ARG A 189 13.45 10.48 2.53
C ARG A 189 14.72 10.32 3.36
N ASP A 190 14.77 10.93 4.53
CA ASP A 190 15.95 10.91 5.39
C ASP A 190 16.31 9.49 5.84
N LYS A 191 15.31 8.65 6.12
CA LYS A 191 15.49 7.23 6.43
C LYS A 191 15.88 6.40 5.21
N ILE A 192 15.19 6.58 4.08
CA ILE A 192 15.48 5.85 2.83
C ILE A 192 16.90 6.16 2.32
N ALA A 193 17.33 7.41 2.44
CA ALA A 193 18.65 7.88 2.03
C ALA A 193 19.80 7.16 2.76
N LYS A 194 19.55 6.57 3.93
CA LYS A 194 20.56 5.75 4.64
C LYS A 194 21.02 4.55 3.80
N GLY A 195 20.15 4.01 2.95
CA GLY A 195 20.49 2.93 2.00
C GLY A 195 21.43 3.33 0.86
N GLY A 196 21.73 4.63 0.72
CA GLY A 196 22.61 5.18 -0.30
C GLY A 196 21.89 5.91 -1.43
N GLU A 197 22.66 6.59 -2.28
CA GLU A 197 22.15 7.45 -3.34
C GLU A 197 21.24 6.71 -4.34
N GLU A 198 21.61 5.47 -4.71
CA GLU A 198 20.81 4.66 -5.64
C GLU A 198 19.45 4.28 -5.05
N VAL A 199 19.40 3.98 -3.75
CA VAL A 199 18.17 3.63 -3.02
C VAL A 199 17.23 4.85 -2.95
N LEU A 200 17.78 6.03 -2.63
CA LEU A 200 17.02 7.27 -2.65
C LEU A 200 16.51 7.60 -4.06
N LYS A 201 17.36 7.47 -5.08
CA LYS A 201 16.98 7.72 -6.48
C LYS A 201 15.86 6.80 -6.95
N ASN A 202 15.89 5.53 -6.56
CA ASN A 202 14.80 4.60 -6.82
C ASN A 202 13.51 5.11 -6.18
N PHE A 203 13.55 5.50 -4.90
CA PHE A 203 12.41 6.07 -4.19
C PHE A 203 11.83 7.30 -4.90
N GLU A 204 12.64 8.31 -5.23
CA GLU A 204 12.17 9.53 -5.89
C GLU A 204 11.51 9.25 -7.23
N LYS A 205 12.06 8.30 -8.01
CA LYS A 205 11.43 7.87 -9.26
C LYS A 205 10.08 7.22 -9.01
N GLY A 206 9.99 6.31 -8.04
CA GLY A 206 8.75 5.65 -7.67
C GLY A 206 7.69 6.63 -7.15
N PHE A 207 8.10 7.62 -6.36
CA PHE A 207 7.24 8.68 -5.84
C PHE A 207 6.66 9.53 -6.97
N LYS A 208 7.49 9.99 -7.91
CA LYS A 208 7.03 10.72 -9.10
C LYS A 208 6.09 9.89 -9.97
N ASP A 209 6.42 8.62 -10.20
CA ASP A 209 5.56 7.71 -10.97
C ASP A 209 4.19 7.49 -10.30
N ALA A 210 4.13 7.52 -8.96
CA ALA A 210 2.89 7.42 -8.20
C ALA A 210 2.06 8.72 -8.29
N GLN A 211 2.69 9.89 -8.25
CA GLN A 211 2.03 11.18 -8.49
C GLN A 211 1.41 11.24 -9.89
N ASP A 212 2.15 10.81 -10.93
CA ASP A 212 1.62 10.72 -12.30
C ASP A 212 0.37 9.81 -12.35
N GLY A 213 0.41 8.67 -11.66
CA GLY A 213 -0.73 7.76 -11.55
C GLY A 213 -1.95 8.39 -10.86
N GLN A 214 -1.73 9.16 -9.79
CA GLN A 214 -2.80 9.88 -9.08
C GLN A 214 -3.41 11.01 -9.94
N TYR A 215 -2.58 11.72 -10.70
CA TYR A 215 -3.06 12.74 -11.63
C TYR A 215 -3.95 12.13 -12.74
N ILE A 216 -3.58 10.95 -13.24
CA ILE A 216 -4.39 10.20 -14.20
C ILE A 216 -5.70 9.75 -13.54
N ASP A 217 -5.67 9.20 -12.32
CA ASP A 217 -6.87 8.83 -11.53
C ASP A 217 -7.90 9.97 -11.50
N MET A 218 -7.45 11.18 -11.10
CA MET A 218 -8.29 12.38 -11.07
C MET A 218 -8.87 12.76 -12.44
N LYS A 219 -8.09 12.64 -13.52
CA LYS A 219 -8.58 12.90 -14.88
C LYS A 219 -9.64 11.90 -15.32
N LEU A 220 -9.48 10.63 -14.98
CA LEU A 220 -10.42 9.58 -15.39
C LEU A 220 -11.77 9.71 -14.67
N LYS A 221 -11.79 10.27 -13.45
CA LYS A 221 -13.04 10.64 -12.74
C LYS A 221 -13.94 11.58 -13.57
N GLN A 222 -13.38 12.39 -14.48
CA GLN A 222 -14.14 13.32 -15.33
C GLN A 222 -14.78 12.69 -16.58
N LYS A 223 -14.38 11.47 -16.95
CA LYS A 223 -14.84 10.81 -18.18
C LYS A 223 -15.10 9.30 -18.00
N PRO A 224 -15.92 8.92 -17.01
CA PRO A 224 -16.00 7.54 -16.51
C PRO A 224 -16.45 6.50 -17.53
N THR A 225 -17.20 6.89 -18.57
CA THR A 225 -17.74 5.99 -19.60
C THR A 225 -16.81 5.75 -20.78
N SER A 226 -15.64 6.43 -20.84
CA SER A 226 -14.72 6.39 -21.99
C SER A 226 -13.27 6.05 -21.60
N ILE A 227 -13.09 5.39 -20.45
CA ILE A 227 -11.78 4.98 -19.94
C ILE A 227 -11.26 3.80 -20.79
N THR A 228 -10.01 3.90 -21.24
CA THR A 228 -9.32 2.83 -21.99
C THR A 228 -8.52 1.89 -21.07
N GLU A 229 -8.18 0.70 -21.56
CA GLU A 229 -7.32 -0.23 -20.79
C GLU A 229 -5.94 0.39 -20.50
N GLU A 230 -5.37 1.12 -21.45
CA GLU A 230 -4.07 1.79 -21.25
C GLU A 230 -4.16 2.82 -20.13
N GLU A 231 -5.21 3.62 -20.09
CA GLU A 231 -5.45 4.57 -19.01
C GLU A 231 -5.65 3.89 -17.65
N MET A 232 -6.35 2.76 -17.61
CA MET A 232 -6.45 1.94 -16.39
C MET A 232 -5.08 1.42 -15.94
N ASN A 233 -4.25 0.93 -16.86
CA ASN A 233 -2.89 0.48 -16.55
C ASN A 233 -2.01 1.62 -16.01
N GLN A 234 -2.13 2.82 -16.57
CA GLN A 234 -1.40 4.00 -16.09
C GLN A 234 -1.92 4.48 -14.72
N CYS A 235 -3.23 4.43 -14.48
CA CYS A 235 -3.81 4.73 -13.17
C CYS A 235 -3.30 3.76 -12.09
N TYR A 236 -3.22 2.46 -12.42
CA TYR A 236 -2.71 1.41 -11.54
C TYR A 236 -1.20 1.50 -11.27
N LYS A 237 -0.47 2.31 -12.04
CA LYS A 237 0.96 2.55 -11.88
C LYS A 237 1.31 3.05 -10.47
N LYS A 238 0.38 3.67 -9.74
CA LYS A 238 0.61 4.12 -8.34
C LYS A 238 0.94 2.95 -7.41
N TYR A 239 0.14 1.88 -7.44
CA TYR A 239 0.40 0.67 -6.65
C TYR A 239 1.72 0.02 -7.05
N ARG A 240 1.94 -0.10 -8.36
CA ARG A 240 3.14 -0.69 -8.94
C ARG A 240 4.41 0.03 -8.49
N SER A 241 4.40 1.36 -8.60
CA SER A 241 5.60 2.19 -8.42
C SER A 241 5.99 2.28 -6.96
N VAL A 242 5.01 2.46 -6.05
CA VAL A 242 5.27 2.50 -4.61
C VAL A 242 5.80 1.15 -4.12
N MET A 243 5.11 0.06 -4.43
CA MET A 243 5.43 -1.27 -3.89
C MET A 243 6.63 -1.91 -4.57
N GLY A 244 6.74 -1.79 -5.89
CA GLY A 244 7.89 -2.29 -6.64
C GLY A 244 9.18 -1.59 -6.21
N THR A 245 9.15 -0.26 -6.09
CA THR A 245 10.34 0.49 -5.66
C THR A 245 10.75 0.16 -4.23
N ALA A 246 9.79 0.05 -3.32
CA ALA A 246 10.08 -0.39 -1.96
C ALA A 246 10.68 -1.80 -1.94
N GLY A 247 10.12 -2.73 -2.74
CA GLY A 247 10.68 -4.08 -2.93
C GLY A 247 12.12 -4.05 -3.42
N ARG A 248 12.42 -3.25 -4.45
CA ARG A 248 13.80 -3.06 -4.96
C ARG A 248 14.74 -2.55 -3.86
N ASN A 249 14.29 -1.60 -3.08
CA ASN A 249 15.08 -0.97 -2.02
C ASN A 249 15.33 -1.87 -0.83
N MET A 250 14.48 -2.88 -0.57
CA MET A 250 14.79 -3.93 0.41
C MET A 250 16.03 -4.75 0.04
N ALA A 251 16.41 -4.78 -1.25
CA ALA A 251 17.68 -5.34 -1.72
C ALA A 251 18.78 -4.28 -1.91
N LEU A 252 18.62 -3.07 -1.35
CA LEU A 252 19.52 -1.91 -1.54
C LEU A 252 19.71 -1.54 -3.03
N GLY A 253 18.72 -1.81 -3.88
CA GLY A 253 18.85 -1.61 -5.33
C GLY A 253 19.75 -2.63 -6.05
N LYS A 254 20.33 -3.60 -5.31
CA LYS A 254 21.34 -4.51 -5.87
C LYS A 254 20.71 -5.62 -6.70
N ASN A 255 21.25 -5.82 -7.89
CA ASN A 255 20.87 -6.91 -8.78
C ASN A 255 21.54 -8.25 -8.40
N PRO A 256 20.85 -9.38 -8.64
CA PRO A 256 19.56 -9.49 -9.34
C PRO A 256 18.32 -9.26 -8.46
N LEU A 257 18.46 -9.33 -7.12
CA LEU A 257 17.29 -9.32 -6.22
C LEU A 257 16.47 -8.03 -6.29
N GLY A 258 17.10 -6.88 -6.53
CA GLY A 258 16.43 -5.60 -6.68
C GLY A 258 15.36 -5.59 -7.78
N GLU A 259 15.70 -6.05 -8.99
CA GLU A 259 14.71 -6.17 -10.08
C GLU A 259 13.66 -7.26 -9.81
N ILE A 260 14.08 -8.38 -9.22
CA ILE A 260 13.15 -9.48 -8.94
C ILE A 260 12.10 -9.05 -7.90
N PHE A 261 12.54 -8.42 -6.81
CA PHE A 261 11.65 -7.89 -5.78
C PHE A 261 10.78 -6.77 -6.32
N TYR A 262 11.32 -5.91 -7.21
CA TYR A 262 10.51 -4.92 -7.90
C TYR A 262 9.34 -5.57 -8.63
N LEU A 263 9.62 -6.53 -9.51
CA LEU A 263 8.60 -7.18 -10.33
C LEU A 263 7.56 -7.92 -9.49
N GLY A 264 8.00 -8.71 -8.51
CA GLY A 264 7.12 -9.47 -7.62
C GLY A 264 6.18 -8.56 -6.82
N MET A 265 6.73 -7.54 -6.16
CA MET A 265 5.95 -6.61 -5.33
C MET A 265 5.03 -5.71 -6.15
N ALA A 266 5.51 -5.21 -7.29
CA ALA A 266 4.75 -4.43 -8.25
C ALA A 266 3.46 -5.15 -8.66
N ARG A 267 3.59 -6.40 -9.13
CA ARG A 267 2.47 -7.20 -9.63
C ARG A 267 1.56 -7.69 -8.51
N ALA A 268 2.11 -8.11 -7.37
CA ALA A 268 1.30 -8.51 -6.23
C ALA A 268 0.43 -7.35 -5.72
N ALA A 269 0.97 -6.12 -5.68
CA ALA A 269 0.23 -4.94 -5.27
C ALA A 269 -0.92 -4.58 -6.23
N GLU A 270 -0.70 -4.69 -7.55
CA GLU A 270 -1.79 -4.53 -8.53
C GLU A 270 -2.89 -5.59 -8.32
N GLY A 271 -2.50 -6.83 -8.01
CA GLY A 271 -3.42 -7.91 -7.66
C GLY A 271 -4.23 -7.65 -6.38
N VAL A 272 -3.61 -7.09 -5.33
CA VAL A 272 -4.31 -6.65 -4.11
C VAL A 272 -5.29 -5.51 -4.41
N GLY A 273 -4.90 -4.57 -5.27
CA GLY A 273 -5.75 -3.45 -5.70
C GLY A 273 -7.10 -3.91 -6.26
N CYS A 274 -7.10 -4.95 -7.08
CA CYS A 274 -8.34 -5.55 -7.59
C CYS A 274 -9.25 -6.08 -6.47
N GLY A 275 -8.71 -6.74 -5.45
CA GLY A 275 -9.47 -7.23 -4.30
C GLY A 275 -10.04 -6.10 -3.46
N ASN A 276 -9.25 -5.04 -3.22
CA ASN A 276 -9.70 -3.85 -2.50
C ASN A 276 -10.87 -3.17 -3.21
N GLU A 277 -10.82 -3.02 -4.54
CA GLU A 277 -11.92 -2.43 -5.29
C GLU A 277 -13.21 -3.24 -5.18
N ILE A 278 -13.12 -4.57 -5.08
CA ILE A 278 -14.29 -5.43 -4.84
C ILE A 278 -14.82 -5.22 -3.42
N GLU A 279 -13.95 -5.22 -2.41
CA GLU A 279 -14.32 -4.94 -1.02
C GLU A 279 -15.01 -3.58 -0.89
N ASP A 280 -14.41 -2.53 -1.44
CA ASP A 280 -14.93 -1.17 -1.39
C ASP A 280 -16.26 -1.05 -2.13
N SER A 281 -16.43 -1.77 -3.24
CA SER A 281 -17.71 -1.80 -3.96
C SER A 281 -18.84 -2.35 -3.08
N ILE A 282 -18.58 -3.38 -2.27
CA ILE A 282 -19.56 -3.92 -1.31
C ILE A 282 -19.90 -2.88 -0.24
N LYS A 283 -18.88 -2.26 0.37
CA LYS A 283 -19.05 -1.28 1.46
C LYS A 283 -19.81 -0.04 1.00
N ASN A 284 -19.45 0.47 -0.17
CA ASN A 284 -19.95 1.74 -0.68
C ASN A 284 -21.27 1.58 -1.44
N GLY A 285 -21.52 0.40 -2.00
CA GLY A 285 -22.73 0.14 -2.78
C GLY A 285 -22.66 0.62 -4.23
N TYR A 286 -21.48 0.98 -4.74
CA TYR A 286 -21.24 1.41 -6.12
C TYR A 286 -19.82 1.02 -6.57
N LEU A 287 -19.55 1.00 -7.88
CA LEU A 287 -18.21 0.73 -8.42
C LEU A 287 -17.38 2.02 -8.45
N LYS A 288 -16.17 1.99 -7.85
CA LYS A 288 -15.27 3.16 -7.79
C LYS A 288 -14.89 3.67 -9.20
N ILE A 289 -14.66 4.97 -9.32
CA ILE A 289 -14.21 5.62 -10.55
C ILE A 289 -12.81 6.24 -10.30
N PRO A 290 -11.80 5.94 -11.13
CA PRO A 290 -11.71 4.78 -12.03
C PRO A 290 -11.51 3.47 -11.25
N SER A 291 -11.88 2.32 -11.84
CA SER A 291 -11.61 1.00 -11.26
C SER A 291 -11.71 -0.11 -12.32
N TRP A 292 -11.05 -1.26 -12.12
CA TRP A 292 -11.19 -2.40 -13.02
C TRP A 292 -12.64 -2.94 -13.04
N PRO A 293 -13.34 -3.07 -11.89
CA PRO A 293 -14.77 -3.41 -11.87
C PRO A 293 -15.61 -2.52 -12.78
N LEU A 294 -15.45 -1.20 -12.71
CA LEU A 294 -16.19 -0.28 -13.56
C LEU A 294 -15.85 -0.49 -15.04
N TYR A 295 -14.56 -0.48 -15.37
CA TYR A 295 -14.08 -0.62 -16.73
C TYR A 295 -14.65 -1.88 -17.41
N TYR A 296 -14.52 -3.04 -16.77
CA TYR A 296 -15.02 -4.29 -17.34
C TYR A 296 -16.55 -4.37 -17.33
N SER A 297 -17.24 -3.77 -16.36
CA SER A 297 -18.71 -3.73 -16.33
C SER A 297 -19.28 -2.97 -17.51
N LEU A 298 -18.68 -1.81 -17.84
CA LEU A 298 -19.06 -1.01 -18.99
C LEU A 298 -18.74 -1.73 -20.32
N LEU A 299 -17.56 -2.34 -20.42
CA LEU A 299 -17.15 -3.08 -21.61
C LEU A 299 -18.03 -4.31 -21.88
N ALA A 300 -18.40 -5.05 -20.83
CA ALA A 300 -19.25 -6.24 -20.93
C ALA A 300 -20.75 -5.92 -20.98
N ASN A 301 -21.14 -4.68 -20.65
CA ASN A 301 -22.52 -4.29 -20.38
C ASN A 301 -23.21 -5.23 -19.36
N ASP A 302 -22.45 -5.66 -18.34
CA ASP A 302 -22.87 -6.59 -17.30
C ASP A 302 -21.95 -6.43 -16.07
N VAL A 303 -22.51 -5.97 -14.95
CA VAL A 303 -21.76 -5.73 -13.72
C VAL A 303 -21.19 -7.02 -13.13
N LYS A 304 -21.96 -8.10 -13.12
CA LYS A 304 -21.50 -9.38 -12.58
C LYS A 304 -20.33 -9.87 -13.42
N LYS A 305 -20.45 -9.77 -14.75
CA LYS A 305 -19.35 -10.14 -15.64
C LYS A 305 -18.12 -9.24 -15.47
N GLY A 306 -18.33 -7.95 -15.24
CA GLY A 306 -17.26 -7.00 -14.94
C GLY A 306 -16.43 -7.41 -13.72
N LEU A 307 -17.10 -7.75 -12.62
CA LEU A 307 -16.44 -8.18 -11.38
C LEU A 307 -15.76 -9.56 -11.49
N GLU A 308 -16.31 -10.48 -12.28
CA GLU A 308 -15.62 -11.73 -12.65
C GLU A 308 -14.31 -11.45 -13.40
N LEU A 309 -14.34 -10.56 -14.39
CA LEU A 309 -13.16 -10.19 -15.17
C LEU A 309 -12.11 -9.46 -14.32
N THR A 310 -12.52 -8.64 -13.34
CA THR A 310 -11.59 -8.05 -12.36
C THR A 310 -10.88 -9.12 -11.54
N LEU A 311 -11.59 -10.17 -11.09
CA LEU A 311 -10.96 -11.28 -10.38
C LEU A 311 -9.94 -12.01 -11.26
N GLU A 312 -10.26 -12.22 -12.54
CA GLU A 312 -9.31 -12.81 -13.50
C GLU A 312 -8.10 -11.91 -13.78
N LYS A 313 -8.29 -10.59 -13.87
CA LYS A 313 -7.18 -9.62 -13.99
C LYS A 313 -6.25 -9.71 -12.77
N ALA A 314 -6.81 -9.84 -11.57
CA ALA A 314 -6.03 -10.04 -10.35
C ALA A 314 -5.21 -11.35 -10.40
N ASN A 315 -5.79 -12.45 -10.91
CA ASN A 315 -5.08 -13.71 -11.10
C ASN A 315 -3.94 -13.59 -12.12
N LEU A 316 -4.11 -12.79 -13.19
CA LEU A 316 -3.04 -12.52 -14.15
C LEU A 316 -1.87 -11.78 -13.51
N TYR A 317 -2.13 -10.74 -12.71
CA TYR A 317 -1.08 -10.07 -11.96
C TYR A 317 -0.32 -11.03 -11.02
N LEU A 318 -1.02 -11.92 -10.32
CA LEU A 318 -0.38 -12.89 -9.43
C LEU A 318 0.37 -14.01 -10.16
N LYS A 319 0.04 -14.29 -11.43
CA LYS A 319 0.85 -15.16 -12.29
C LYS A 319 2.16 -14.46 -12.66
N ASP A 320 2.11 -13.19 -13.05
CA ASP A 320 3.31 -12.41 -13.35
C ASP A 320 4.21 -12.27 -12.12
N ALA A 321 3.62 -12.06 -10.93
CA ALA A 321 4.37 -12.01 -9.67
C ALA A 321 5.13 -13.32 -9.38
N ARG A 322 4.53 -14.48 -9.72
CA ARG A 322 5.17 -15.79 -9.58
C ARG A 322 6.28 -16.03 -10.59
N LEU A 323 6.16 -15.50 -11.81
CA LEU A 323 7.27 -15.55 -12.77
C LEU A 323 8.52 -14.85 -12.22
N ALA A 324 8.37 -13.84 -11.36
CA ALA A 324 9.52 -13.22 -10.68
C ALA A 324 10.19 -14.17 -9.69
N ILE A 325 9.45 -15.07 -9.02
CA ILE A 325 10.03 -16.09 -8.12
C ILE A 325 10.92 -17.06 -8.90
N GLU A 326 10.55 -17.42 -10.13
CA GLU A 326 11.36 -18.31 -10.98
C GLU A 326 12.72 -17.71 -11.38
N LEU A 327 12.87 -16.39 -11.24
CA LEU A 327 14.14 -15.69 -11.49
C LEU A 327 15.05 -15.66 -10.24
N LEU A 328 14.57 -16.10 -9.08
CA LEU A 328 15.37 -16.09 -7.86
C LEU A 328 16.56 -17.07 -7.98
N PRO A 329 17.70 -16.75 -7.35
CA PRO A 329 18.86 -17.62 -7.33
C PRO A 329 18.54 -19.03 -6.82
N GLU A 330 19.23 -20.04 -7.34
CA GLU A 330 19.12 -21.41 -6.84
C GLU A 330 19.38 -21.45 -5.33
N ASN A 331 18.50 -22.13 -4.59
CA ASN A 331 18.52 -22.24 -3.13
C ASN A 331 18.18 -20.96 -2.34
N PHE A 332 17.61 -19.92 -2.97
CA PHE A 332 17.13 -18.76 -2.25
C PHE A 332 16.14 -19.15 -1.14
N SER A 333 16.43 -18.73 0.10
CA SER A 333 15.82 -19.34 1.29
C SER A 333 14.36 -18.96 1.52
N TYR A 334 13.85 -17.94 0.82
CA TYR A 334 12.52 -17.35 1.00
C TYR A 334 11.51 -17.66 -0.12
N CYS A 335 11.84 -18.48 -1.13
CA CYS A 335 10.91 -18.77 -2.24
C CYS A 335 9.52 -19.24 -1.73
N GLU A 336 9.49 -20.23 -0.84
CA GLU A 336 8.23 -20.75 -0.27
C GLU A 336 7.45 -19.68 0.54
N PHE A 337 8.15 -18.72 1.14
CA PHE A 337 7.51 -17.62 1.86
C PHE A 337 6.83 -16.65 0.89
N LEU A 338 7.51 -16.27 -0.21
CA LEU A 338 6.93 -15.40 -1.23
C LEU A 338 5.72 -16.07 -1.91
N ASP A 339 5.82 -17.36 -2.22
CA ASP A 339 4.69 -18.13 -2.72
C ASP A 339 3.52 -18.14 -1.74
N PHE A 340 3.80 -18.34 -0.44
CA PHE A 340 2.78 -18.28 0.59
C PHE A 340 2.08 -16.92 0.64
N LEU A 341 2.82 -15.81 0.50
CA LEU A 341 2.23 -14.48 0.44
C LEU A 341 1.26 -14.34 -0.74
N PHE A 342 1.62 -14.82 -1.93
CA PHE A 342 0.73 -14.77 -3.09
C PHE A 342 -0.55 -15.59 -2.87
N LEU A 343 -0.46 -16.75 -2.20
CA LEU A 343 -1.66 -17.50 -1.78
C LEU A 343 -2.59 -16.65 -0.89
N THR A 344 -2.05 -15.80 -0.03
CA THR A 344 -2.86 -14.92 0.82
C THR A 344 -3.59 -13.84 0.03
N VAL A 345 -2.97 -13.31 -1.04
CA VAL A 345 -3.63 -12.34 -1.94
C VAL A 345 -4.72 -13.02 -2.76
N GLU A 346 -4.48 -14.22 -3.29
CA GLU A 346 -5.52 -14.98 -4.00
C GLU A 346 -6.71 -15.28 -3.10
N HIS A 347 -6.44 -15.66 -1.85
CA HIS A 347 -7.49 -15.88 -0.87
C HIS A 347 -8.32 -14.61 -0.65
N TYR A 348 -7.66 -13.48 -0.42
CA TYR A 348 -8.30 -12.19 -0.20
C TYR A 348 -9.22 -11.80 -1.35
N ASN A 349 -8.71 -11.85 -2.59
CA ASN A 349 -9.47 -11.51 -3.79
C ASN A 349 -10.68 -12.43 -3.99
N GLN A 350 -10.48 -13.75 -3.86
CA GLN A 350 -11.56 -14.72 -4.01
C GLN A 350 -12.58 -14.62 -2.87
N TYR A 351 -12.15 -14.31 -1.65
CA TYR A 351 -13.04 -14.13 -0.51
C TYR A 351 -14.00 -12.98 -0.73
N TRP A 352 -13.50 -11.80 -1.10
CA TRP A 352 -14.37 -10.64 -1.32
C TRP A 352 -15.32 -10.82 -2.49
N TYR A 353 -14.85 -11.43 -3.58
CA TYR A 353 -15.75 -11.82 -4.68
C TYR A 353 -16.87 -12.75 -4.21
N ASN A 354 -16.56 -13.75 -3.37
CA ASN A 354 -17.57 -14.65 -2.81
C ASN A 354 -18.55 -13.92 -1.86
N GLN A 355 -18.08 -12.95 -1.07
CA GLN A 355 -18.96 -12.14 -0.19
C GLN A 355 -19.90 -11.28 -1.01
N LEU A 356 -19.38 -10.62 -2.05
CA LEU A 356 -20.17 -9.87 -3.01
C LEU A 356 -21.26 -10.74 -3.66
N ALA A 357 -20.89 -11.95 -4.09
CA ALA A 357 -21.84 -12.88 -4.70
C ALA A 357 -22.97 -13.30 -3.75
N LYS A 358 -22.68 -13.41 -2.44
CA LYS A 358 -23.70 -13.67 -1.40
C LYS A 358 -24.56 -12.45 -1.11
N ALA A 359 -23.97 -11.25 -1.12
CA ALA A 359 -24.67 -9.99 -0.91
C ALA A 359 -25.63 -9.67 -2.06
N ASN A 360 -25.38 -10.21 -3.26
CA ASN A 360 -26.23 -10.13 -4.45
C ASN A 360 -26.59 -8.67 -4.83
N MET A 361 -25.59 -7.79 -4.82
CA MET A 361 -25.76 -6.32 -5.02
C MET A 361 -25.75 -5.88 -6.49
N TRP A 362 -25.98 -6.80 -7.43
CA TRP A 362 -25.80 -6.57 -8.87
C TRP A 362 -26.69 -5.45 -9.42
N ASP A 363 -27.97 -5.45 -9.06
CA ASP A 363 -28.93 -4.44 -9.52
C ASP A 363 -28.55 -3.06 -8.97
N LYS A 364 -28.21 -2.99 -7.68
CA LYS A 364 -27.76 -1.75 -7.03
C LYS A 364 -26.54 -1.15 -7.74
N PHE A 365 -25.56 -1.97 -8.11
CA PHE A 365 -24.39 -1.49 -8.84
C PHE A 365 -24.74 -1.03 -10.26
N THR A 366 -25.63 -1.77 -10.94
CA THR A 366 -26.10 -1.44 -12.30
C THR A 366 -26.81 -0.09 -12.32
N GLU A 367 -27.66 0.19 -11.33
CA GLU A 367 -28.38 1.46 -11.17
C GLU A 367 -27.43 2.65 -10.93
N ASN A 368 -26.28 2.40 -10.29
CA ASN A 368 -25.27 3.41 -9.97
C ASN A 368 -24.14 3.50 -11.01
N LEU A 369 -24.25 2.81 -12.15
CA LEU A 369 -23.29 2.98 -13.23
C LEU A 369 -23.35 4.42 -13.78
N PRO A 370 -22.19 5.01 -14.11
CA PRO A 370 -22.14 6.31 -14.77
C PRO A 370 -22.88 6.24 -16.11
N LYS A 371 -23.66 7.29 -16.40
CA LYS A 371 -24.50 7.40 -17.60
C LYS A 371 -23.86 8.26 -18.67
#